data_AF-A0A7Y2EPH3-F1
#
_entry.id   AF-A0A7Y2EPH3-F1
#
_cell.length_a   1.000
_cell.length_b   1.000
_cell.length_c   1.000
_cell.angle_alpha   90.00
_cell.angle_beta   90.00
_cell.angle_gamma   90.00
#
_symmetry.space_group_name_H-M   'P 1'
#
loop_
_entity.id
_entity.type
_entity.pdbx_description
1 polymer ?
#
loop_
_entity_poly.entity_id
_entity_poly.type
_entity_poly.pdbx_seq_one_letter_code
_entity_poly.pdbx_strand_id
1 'polypeptide(L)'
;MTMARYLRDPDGNPPPQGVDGRRLKIYRDLIYNNIEGFIRSGFPVLRSLYGDEDWHSMVRQFIDNHRCHSPYFLEISQEFIQFLMEDYSPRPADPPFIAELAHYEWAELALDIAEEELPPAKQVADTLDAVPALSP
;
A
#
# COMPACT_ATOMS: atom_id res chain seq x y z
N MET A 1 -18.43 -17.34 2.68
CA MET A 1 -16.96 -17.24 2.51
C MET A 1 -16.27 -17.19 3.87
N THR A 2 -16.10 -18.33 4.56
CA THR A 2 -15.55 -18.37 5.93
C THR A 2 -14.01 -18.35 5.95
N MET A 3 -13.37 -18.96 4.94
CA MET A 3 -11.91 -19.03 4.80
C MET A 3 -11.25 -17.65 4.64
N ALA A 4 -11.78 -16.80 3.76
CA ALA A 4 -11.20 -15.47 3.49
C ALA A 4 -11.29 -14.51 4.68
N ARG A 5 -12.32 -14.64 5.54
CA ARG A 5 -12.44 -13.84 6.77
C ARG A 5 -11.45 -14.31 7.85
N TYR A 6 -11.35 -15.63 8.07
CA TYR A 6 -10.41 -16.21 9.03
C TYR A 6 -8.94 -15.92 8.67
N LEU A 7 -8.60 -15.90 7.38
CA LEU A 7 -7.23 -15.59 6.94
C LEU A 7 -6.85 -14.13 7.15
N ARG A 8 -7.82 -13.21 7.21
CA ARG A 8 -7.60 -11.77 7.46
C ARG A 8 -7.58 -11.47 8.95
N ASP A 9 -8.65 -11.83 9.64
CA ASP A 9 -8.82 -11.63 11.08
C ASP A 9 -9.05 -12.98 11.78
N PRO A 10 -7.97 -13.66 12.20
CA PRO A 10 -8.05 -14.95 12.86
C PRO A 10 -8.54 -14.88 14.32
N ASP A 11 -8.45 -13.71 14.96
CA ASP A 11 -8.84 -13.53 16.36
C ASP A 11 -10.35 -13.22 16.47
N GLY A 12 -10.95 -12.59 15.45
CA GLY A 12 -12.38 -12.28 15.39
C GLY A 12 -13.24 -13.27 14.60
N ASN A 13 -12.67 -14.26 13.90
CA ASN A 13 -13.43 -15.23 13.10
C ASN A 13 -13.11 -16.70 13.46
N PRO A 14 -14.09 -17.62 13.42
CA PRO A 14 -13.83 -19.03 13.68
C PRO A 14 -13.11 -19.71 12.50
N PRO A 15 -12.19 -20.65 12.77
CA PRO A 15 -11.52 -21.40 11.71
C PRO A 15 -12.54 -22.21 10.89
N PRO A 16 -12.39 -22.26 9.55
CA PRO A 16 -13.27 -23.07 8.71
C PRO A 16 -13.18 -24.55 9.08
N GLN A 17 -14.33 -25.20 9.24
CA GLN A 17 -14.42 -26.61 9.61
C GLN A 17 -13.73 -27.50 8.58
N GLY A 18 -12.92 -28.46 9.05
CA GLY A 18 -12.24 -29.44 8.22
C GLY A 18 -10.88 -29.02 7.65
N VAL A 19 -10.39 -27.82 7.99
CA VAL A 19 -9.05 -27.36 7.57
C VAL A 19 -8.07 -27.48 8.73
N ASP A 20 -6.92 -28.10 8.45
CA ASP A 20 -5.83 -28.23 9.41
C ASP A 20 -5.26 -26.85 9.83
N GLY A 21 -5.15 -26.61 11.14
CA GLY A 21 -4.72 -25.32 11.69
C GLY A 21 -3.28 -24.93 11.29
N ARG A 22 -2.40 -25.90 11.07
CA ARG A 22 -1.04 -25.65 10.57
C ARG A 22 -1.07 -25.17 9.13
N ARG A 23 -1.94 -25.74 8.27
CA ARG A 23 -2.13 -25.26 6.89
C ARG A 23 -2.69 -23.83 6.87
N LEU A 24 -3.66 -23.52 7.74
CA LEU A 24 -4.21 -22.16 7.84
C LEU A 24 -3.14 -21.13 8.24
N LYS A 25 -2.27 -21.48 9.19
CA LYS A 25 -1.14 -20.62 9.57
C LYS A 25 -0.20 -20.38 8.39
N ILE A 26 0.14 -21.41 7.61
CA ILE A 26 1.01 -21.26 6.43
C ILE A 26 0.39 -20.28 5.42
N TYR A 27 -0.91 -20.39 5.14
CA TYR A 27 -1.59 -19.48 4.22
C TYR A 27 -1.60 -18.04 4.73
N ARG A 28 -1.88 -17.83 6.02
CA ARG A 28 -1.85 -16.50 6.62
C ARG A 28 -0.46 -15.87 6.53
N ASP A 29 0.56 -16.63 6.90
CA ASP A 29 1.94 -16.14 6.88
C ASP A 29 2.38 -15.83 5.43
N LEU A 30 1.95 -16.63 4.45
CA LEU A 30 2.22 -16.38 3.02
C LEU A 30 1.54 -15.10 2.51
N ILE A 31 0.25 -14.91 2.80
CA ILE A 31 -0.50 -13.71 2.39
C ILE A 31 0.12 -12.47 3.00
N TYR A 32 0.41 -12.52 4.30
CA TYR A 32 1.06 -11.43 5.02
C TYR A 32 2.40 -11.07 4.37
N ASN A 33 3.28 -12.06 4.15
CA ASN A 33 4.61 -11.81 3.59
C ASN A 33 4.53 -11.25 2.15
N ASN A 34 3.54 -11.66 1.36
CA ASN A 34 3.35 -11.12 0.02
C ASN A 34 2.90 -9.64 0.08
N ILE A 35 1.90 -9.33 0.91
CA ILE A 35 1.39 -7.96 1.07
C ILE A 35 2.47 -7.04 1.66
N GLU A 36 3.12 -7.47 2.74
CA GLU A 36 4.22 -6.74 3.36
C GLU A 36 5.36 -6.51 2.36
N GLY A 37 5.72 -7.54 1.60
CA GLY A 37 6.75 -7.44 0.56
C GLY A 37 6.40 -6.43 -0.52
N PHE A 38 5.12 -6.36 -0.93
CA PHE A 38 4.63 -5.37 -1.87
C PHE A 38 4.69 -3.95 -1.30
N ILE A 39 4.10 -3.71 -0.13
CA ILE A 39 4.09 -2.39 0.52
C ILE A 39 5.54 -1.92 0.75
N ARG A 40 6.40 -2.79 1.27
CA ARG A 40 7.82 -2.46 1.48
C ARG A 40 8.53 -2.05 0.18
N SER A 41 8.20 -2.69 -0.94
CA SER A 41 8.85 -2.40 -2.22
C SER A 41 8.27 -1.17 -2.90
N GLY A 42 6.98 -0.87 -2.68
CA GLY A 42 6.31 0.33 -3.21
C GLY A 42 6.56 1.60 -2.38
N PHE A 43 6.90 1.45 -1.09
CA PHE A 43 7.09 2.57 -0.17
C PHE A 43 8.43 2.46 0.62
N PRO A 44 9.59 2.40 -0.08
CA PRO A 44 10.89 2.20 0.56
C PRO A 44 11.30 3.31 1.53
N VAL A 45 10.98 4.58 1.23
CA VAL A 45 11.28 5.72 2.09
C VAL A 45 10.40 5.66 3.32
N LEU A 46 9.08 5.48 3.17
CA LEU A 46 8.18 5.29 4.30
C LEU A 46 8.65 4.15 5.20
N ARG A 47 8.99 2.99 4.62
CA ARG A 47 9.54 1.84 5.37
C ARG A 47 10.75 2.22 6.21
N SER A 48 11.65 3.05 5.69
CA SER A 48 12.90 3.42 6.35
C SER A 48 12.69 4.25 7.63
N LEU A 49 11.53 4.87 7.78
CA LEU A 49 11.18 5.69 8.95
C LEU A 49 10.73 4.85 10.15
N TYR A 50 10.48 3.56 9.95
CA TYR A 50 9.92 2.68 10.97
C TYR A 50 10.90 1.60 11.46
N GLY A 51 10.85 1.34 12.76
CA GLY A 51 11.34 0.07 13.31
C GLY A 51 10.43 -1.10 12.88
N ASP A 52 10.98 -2.31 12.91
CA ASP A 52 10.28 -3.51 12.42
C ASP A 52 8.93 -3.76 13.12
N GLU A 53 8.85 -3.50 14.43
CA GLU A 53 7.63 -3.70 15.22
C GLU A 53 6.51 -2.75 14.78
N ASP A 54 6.81 -1.44 14.72
CA ASP A 54 5.84 -0.41 14.33
C ASP A 54 5.38 -0.58 12.88
N TRP A 55 6.31 -0.95 11.98
CA TRP A 55 6.03 -1.26 10.58
C TRP A 55 5.07 -2.44 10.46
N HIS A 56 5.41 -3.57 11.07
CA HIS A 56 4.58 -4.77 10.99
C HIS A 56 3.23 -4.57 11.66
N SER A 57 3.14 -3.79 12.73
CA SER A 57 1.86 -3.42 13.35
C SER A 57 0.98 -2.59 12.39
N MET A 58 1.54 -1.64 11.64
CA MET A 58 0.80 -0.88 10.64
C MET A 58 0.33 -1.76 9.48
N VAL A 59 1.22 -2.61 8.93
CA VAL A 59 0.87 -3.52 7.83
C VAL A 59 -0.21 -4.53 8.24
N ARG A 60 -0.20 -5.01 9.50
CA ARG A 60 -1.28 -5.87 10.01
C ARG A 60 -2.61 -5.13 10.08
N GLN A 61 -2.63 -3.91 10.60
CA GLN A 61 -3.84 -3.07 10.63
C GLN A 61 -4.38 -2.82 9.21
N PHE A 62 -3.50 -2.62 8.24
CA PHE A 62 -3.89 -2.56 6.84
C PHE A 62 -4.57 -3.87 6.42
N ILE A 63 -3.94 -5.02 6.62
CA ILE A 63 -4.47 -6.34 6.21
C ILE A 63 -5.81 -6.67 6.89
N ASP A 64 -6.00 -6.29 8.14
CA ASP A 64 -7.23 -6.53 8.90
C ASP A 64 -8.41 -5.75 8.30
N ASN A 65 -8.17 -4.50 7.88
CA ASN A 65 -9.18 -3.63 7.25
C ASN A 65 -9.31 -3.87 5.73
N HIS A 66 -8.25 -4.38 5.12
CA HIS A 66 -8.14 -4.54 3.68
C HIS A 66 -8.97 -5.73 3.19
N ARG A 67 -10.04 -5.41 2.44
CA ARG A 67 -10.77 -6.39 1.65
C ARG A 67 -10.11 -6.48 0.29
N CYS A 68 -9.28 -7.51 0.07
CA CYS A 68 -8.67 -7.73 -1.25
C CYS A 68 -9.75 -7.78 -2.34
N HIS A 69 -9.71 -6.80 -3.25
CA HIS A 69 -10.46 -6.81 -4.50
C HIS A 69 -9.59 -7.30 -5.66
N SER A 70 -8.25 -7.28 -5.52
CA SER A 70 -7.31 -7.65 -6.57
C SER A 70 -5.96 -8.12 -6.04
N PRO A 71 -5.26 -9.04 -6.74
CA PRO A 71 -3.89 -9.46 -6.41
C PRO A 71 -2.81 -8.57 -7.06
N TYR A 72 -3.18 -7.53 -7.80
CA TYR A 72 -2.21 -6.72 -8.54
C TYR A 72 -1.47 -5.73 -7.63
N PHE A 73 -0.15 -5.64 -7.81
CA PHE A 73 0.77 -4.82 -7.01
C PHE A 73 0.37 -3.34 -6.88
N LEU A 74 -0.03 -2.73 -7.99
CA LEU A 74 -0.47 -1.33 -8.05
C LEU A 74 -1.73 -1.08 -7.25
N GLU A 75 -2.69 -2.00 -7.35
CA GLU A 75 -3.95 -1.89 -6.62
C GLU A 75 -3.73 -2.00 -5.11
N ILE A 76 -2.87 -2.94 -4.68
CA ILE A 76 -2.49 -3.07 -3.27
C ILE A 76 -1.83 -1.77 -2.76
N SER A 77 -0.99 -1.14 -3.58
CA SER A 77 -0.34 0.13 -3.22
C SER A 77 -1.35 1.28 -3.11
N GLN A 78 -2.32 1.36 -4.02
CA GLN A 78 -3.41 2.35 -3.96
C GLN A 78 -4.31 2.14 -2.74
N GLU A 79 -4.70 0.89 -2.46
CA GLU A 79 -5.52 0.55 -1.30
C GLU A 79 -4.79 0.86 0.01
N PHE A 80 -3.46 0.70 0.05
CA PHE A 80 -2.66 1.08 1.21
C PHE A 80 -2.68 2.60 1.45
N ILE A 81 -2.58 3.42 0.40
CA ILE A 81 -2.70 4.88 0.51
C ILE A 81 -4.09 5.27 0.99
N GLN A 82 -5.14 4.69 0.40
CA GLN A 82 -6.52 4.95 0.82
C GLN A 82 -6.71 4.61 2.30
N PHE A 83 -6.19 3.47 2.75
CA PHE A 83 -6.19 3.09 4.16
C PHE A 83 -5.52 4.16 5.03
N LEU A 84 -4.33 4.65 4.65
CA LEU A 84 -3.62 5.69 5.39
C LEU A 84 -4.39 7.03 5.46
N MET A 85 -5.21 7.32 4.45
CA MET A 85 -5.96 8.57 4.35
C MET A 85 -7.33 8.52 5.04
N GLU A 86 -8.03 7.38 4.99
CA GLU A 86 -9.44 7.28 5.38
C GLU A 86 -9.66 6.50 6.68
N ASP A 87 -8.92 5.40 6.87
CA ASP A 87 -9.21 4.41 7.92
C ASP A 87 -8.16 4.40 9.03
N TYR A 88 -6.94 4.86 8.73
CA TYR A 88 -5.82 4.79 9.65
C TYR A 88 -5.85 5.90 10.70
N SER A 89 -5.70 5.52 11.96
CA SER A 89 -5.53 6.46 13.07
C SER A 89 -4.05 6.57 13.43
N PRO A 90 -3.41 7.75 13.25
CA PRO A 90 -1.99 7.92 13.56
C PRO A 90 -1.66 7.58 15.01
N ARG A 91 -0.61 6.79 15.21
CA ARG A 91 -0.03 6.42 16.49
C ARG A 91 1.13 7.35 16.84
N PRO A 92 1.58 7.40 18.10
CA PRO A 92 2.72 8.23 18.50
C PRO A 92 4.04 7.94 17.75
N ALA A 93 4.21 6.73 17.21
CA ALA A 93 5.38 6.34 16.43
C ALA A 93 5.31 6.78 14.96
N ASP A 94 4.14 7.22 14.48
CA ASP A 94 3.94 7.58 13.09
C ASP A 94 4.38 9.02 12.82
N PRO A 95 5.15 9.27 11.75
CA PRO A 95 5.37 10.62 11.27
C PRO A 95 4.05 11.33 10.96
N PRO A 96 3.96 12.65 11.16
CA PRO A 96 2.70 13.38 10.92
C PRO A 96 2.33 13.49 9.43
N PHE A 97 3.21 13.05 8.52
CA PHE A 97 3.10 13.20 7.07
C PHE A 97 3.06 11.84 6.32
N ILE A 98 2.70 10.75 7.01
CA ILE A 98 2.76 9.40 6.45
C ILE A 98 1.92 9.23 5.19
N ALA A 99 0.74 9.84 5.14
CA ALA A 99 -0.18 9.72 4.02
C ALA A 99 0.33 10.50 2.81
N GLU A 100 0.83 11.71 3.03
CA GLU A 100 1.45 12.55 2.00
C GLU A 100 2.72 11.90 1.44
N LEU A 101 3.55 11.31 2.31
CA LEU A 101 4.75 10.59 1.89
C LEU A 101 4.40 9.34 1.07
N ALA A 102 3.44 8.53 1.55
CA ALA A 102 2.99 7.36 0.80
C ALA A 102 2.42 7.74 -0.57
N HIS A 103 1.60 8.80 -0.63
CA HIS A 103 1.05 9.30 -1.87
C HIS A 103 2.16 9.78 -2.84
N TYR A 104 3.20 10.44 -2.32
CA TYR A 104 4.33 10.89 -3.11
C TYR A 104 5.12 9.71 -3.71
N GLU A 105 5.50 8.71 -2.89
CA GLU A 105 6.21 7.53 -3.37
C GLU A 105 5.38 6.73 -4.40
N TRP A 106 4.06 6.63 -4.19
CA TRP A 106 3.19 6.00 -5.18
C TRP A 106 3.11 6.77 -6.49
N ALA A 107 3.09 8.11 -6.45
CA ALA A 107 3.07 8.91 -7.66
C ALA A 107 4.37 8.70 -8.48
N GLU A 108 5.53 8.60 -7.80
CA GLU A 108 6.80 8.25 -8.47
C GLU A 108 6.71 6.87 -9.14
N LEU A 109 6.26 5.85 -8.40
CA LEU A 109 6.08 4.50 -8.94
C LEU A 109 5.10 4.47 -10.11
N ALA A 110 3.98 5.19 -10.02
CA ALA A 110 2.96 5.25 -11.06
C ALA A 110 3.48 5.91 -12.34
N LEU A 111 4.31 6.95 -12.20
CA LEU A 111 4.97 7.60 -13.33
C LEU A 111 6.03 6.71 -13.97
N ASP A 112 6.80 5.97 -13.17
CA ASP A 112 7.86 5.08 -13.67
C ASP A 112 7.32 3.94 -14.54
N ILE A 113 6.09 3.49 -14.29
CA ILE A 113 5.44 2.43 -15.05
C ILE A 113 4.46 2.93 -16.11
N ALA A 114 4.25 4.25 -16.20
CA ALA A 114 3.28 4.82 -17.12
C ALA A 114 3.72 4.53 -18.56
N GLU A 115 2.84 3.91 -19.34
CA GLU A 115 3.09 3.59 -20.75
C GLU A 115 2.70 4.74 -21.70
N GLU A 116 2.21 5.86 -21.17
CA GLU A 116 1.77 7.00 -21.97
C GLU A 116 2.94 7.69 -22.67
N GLU A 117 2.76 7.95 -23.97
CA GLU A 117 3.68 8.81 -24.72
C GLU A 117 3.46 10.27 -24.33
N LEU A 118 4.50 10.86 -23.72
CA LEU A 118 4.49 12.28 -23.41
C LEU A 118 4.42 13.11 -24.70
N PRO A 119 3.62 14.19 -24.73
CA PRO A 119 3.63 15.12 -25.84
C PRO A 119 5.03 15.72 -26.02
N PRO A 120 5.41 16.11 -27.25
CA PRO A 120 6.73 16.70 -27.50
C PRO A 120 6.94 17.92 -26.60
N ALA A 121 8.09 17.94 -25.91
CA ALA A 121 8.44 19.02 -25.01
C ALA A 121 8.40 20.36 -25.75
N LYS A 122 7.57 21.28 -25.26
CA LYS A 122 7.49 22.62 -25.83
C LYS A 122 8.72 23.39 -25.37
N GLN A 123 9.59 23.78 -26.30
CA GLN A 123 10.72 24.65 -25.95
C GLN A 123 10.18 26.01 -25.50
N VAL A 124 10.55 26.38 -24.28
CA VAL A 124 10.21 27.66 -23.68
C VAL A 124 11.45 28.55 -23.77
N ALA A 125 11.36 29.64 -24.53
CA ALA A 125 12.49 30.56 -24.72
C ALA A 125 12.77 31.41 -23.47
N ASP A 126 11.72 31.79 -22.74
CA ASP A 126 11.80 32.50 -21.46
C ASP A 126 10.82 31.84 -20.47
N THR A 127 11.35 31.32 -19.37
CA THR A 127 10.56 30.61 -18.36
C THR A 127 9.68 31.54 -17.53
N LEU A 128 9.99 32.84 -17.49
CA LEU A 128 9.21 33.82 -16.71
C LEU A 128 7.91 34.23 -17.42
N ASP A 129 7.91 34.26 -18.75
CA ASP A 129 6.75 34.61 -19.58
C ASP A 129 5.95 33.38 -20.05
N ALA A 130 6.41 32.18 -19.67
CA ALA A 130 5.79 30.94 -20.09
C ALA A 130 4.48 30.66 -19.33
N VAL A 131 3.41 30.37 -20.07
CA VAL A 131 2.19 29.85 -19.48
C VAL A 131 2.34 28.35 -19.24
N PRO A 132 2.27 27.86 -17.99
CA PRO A 132 2.36 26.44 -17.71
C PRO A 132 1.19 25.70 -18.34
N ALA A 133 1.49 24.58 -18.99
CA ALA A 133 0.49 23.63 -19.46
C ALA A 133 0.26 22.57 -18.39
N LEU A 134 -0.97 22.04 -18.31
CA LEU A 134 -1.24 20.88 -17.47
C LEU A 134 -0.44 19.68 -18.00
N SER A 135 0.08 18.88 -17.08
CA SER A 135 0.58 17.54 -17.42
C SER A 135 -0.59 16.73 -18.02
N PRO A 136 -0.34 15.90 -19.04
CA PRO A 136 -1.37 15.05 -19.64
C PRO A 136 -2.14 14.22 -18.62
#